data_AF-A0A7M6DQC3-F1
#
_entry.id   AF-A0A7M6DQC3-F1
#
_cell.length_a   1.000
_cell.length_b   1.000
_cell.length_c   1.000
_cell.angle_alpha   90.00
_cell.angle_beta   90.00
_cell.angle_gamma   90.00
#
_symmetry.space_group_name_H-M   'P 1'
#
loop_
_entity.id
_entity.type
_entity.pdbx_description
1 polymer ?
#
loop_
_entity_poly.entity_id
_entity_poly.type
_entity_poly.pdbx_seq_one_letter_code
_entity_poly.pdbx_strand_id
1 'polypeptide(L)'
;MIFELVAFGLFAYLVLKFYWLHVTRRWSHISNIPLQIYPILGHIPSVIGFTANEFHHLCLDWLDRSPITALWIGLRPNVLCKDVKLFESIMSSNKVLTKSSNYWVFDDWLGLNLFTSTGAFWRRRRKLLTPSFHFNILTEFLPTMAKHSQILVKALKKQPDSFNAFKVMKTYSLGVILETSMGVENDFIDIALDVANNETVKDSPGEHQANIFRFLKAIDRLLVILVNRNDRPWQWYKTTFQFTPVGQEFYETLDFVKKFGTNIIEKRIEQLKEKPMSDEKQIILLDRLLKSLQNGEVNVEDVLNETQGFMFAGYDTVATALSWCLFMIGSHPEIQQKAFEEVKNVEKLNLPLHELVKELKYVECVIKETLRIHPSAPIVSREIEEEMVFDSWKFPKGTTFSICILAMQRDPNNWSDPMVFKPERFASPEHDWNPFAFIPFSAGPRNCIGQRFAMMEMKCTLYHLLLNFEIVAKQRAEDLLETIGVIHGVMNEEGLQIEMKPRNL
;
A
#
# COMPACT_ATOMS: atom_id res chain seq x y z
N MET A 1 0.81 41.96 -37.69
CA MET A 1 1.47 40.70 -37.29
C MET A 1 2.28 40.79 -35.99
N ILE A 2 3.42 41.51 -35.89
CA ILE A 2 4.19 41.59 -34.62
C ILE A 2 3.39 42.25 -33.48
N PHE A 3 2.72 43.37 -33.76
CA PHE A 3 1.90 44.06 -32.78
C PHE A 3 0.71 43.21 -32.27
N GLU A 4 0.08 42.44 -33.17
CA GLU A 4 -1.02 41.54 -32.82
C GLU A 4 -0.55 40.35 -31.97
N LEU A 5 0.62 39.78 -32.28
CA LEU A 5 1.24 38.72 -31.46
C LEU A 5 1.61 39.24 -30.06
N VAL A 6 2.15 40.46 -29.96
CA VAL A 6 2.47 41.10 -28.67
C VAL A 6 1.20 41.41 -27.88
N ALA A 7 0.17 41.94 -28.53
CA ALA A 7 -1.12 42.23 -27.90
C ALA A 7 -1.82 40.95 -27.40
N PHE A 8 -1.80 39.87 -28.21
CA PHE A 8 -2.31 38.56 -27.83
C PHE A 8 -1.53 37.96 -26.65
N GLY A 9 -0.19 38.05 -26.68
CA GLY A 9 0.66 37.59 -25.58
C GLY A 9 0.40 38.34 -24.27
N LEU A 10 0.24 39.68 -24.34
CA LEU A 10 -0.11 40.50 -23.17
C LEU A 10 -1.50 40.15 -22.64
N PHE A 11 -2.49 40.00 -23.51
CA PHE A 11 -3.85 39.60 -23.12
C PHE A 11 -3.85 38.23 -22.45
N ALA A 12 -3.19 37.22 -23.04
CA ALA A 12 -3.06 35.89 -22.45
C ALA A 12 -2.37 35.94 -21.08
N TYR A 13 -1.28 36.72 -20.95
CA TYR A 13 -0.60 36.92 -19.66
C TYR A 13 -1.52 37.56 -18.62
N LEU A 14 -2.28 38.60 -18.97
CA LEU A 14 -3.21 39.26 -18.04
C LEU A 14 -4.34 38.34 -17.62
N VAL A 15 -4.91 37.55 -18.54
CA VAL A 15 -5.93 36.55 -18.24
C VAL A 15 -5.38 35.48 -17.30
N LEU A 16 -4.18 34.95 -17.57
CA LEU A 16 -3.53 33.95 -16.73
C LEU A 16 -3.17 34.51 -15.35
N LYS A 17 -2.68 35.76 -15.28
CA LYS A 17 -2.37 36.45 -14.01
C LYS A 17 -3.63 36.73 -13.20
N PHE A 18 -4.72 37.16 -13.83
CA PHE A 18 -6.01 37.35 -13.17
C PHE A 18 -6.56 36.03 -12.64
N TYR A 19 -6.53 34.98 -13.47
CA TYR A 19 -6.93 33.63 -13.07
C TYR A 19 -6.09 33.13 -11.89
N TRP A 20 -4.77 33.31 -11.94
CA TRP A 20 -3.85 32.98 -10.85
C TRP A 20 -4.22 33.71 -9.56
N LEU A 21 -4.38 35.03 -9.59
CA LEU A 21 -4.75 35.82 -8.41
C LEU A 21 -6.13 35.44 -7.85
N HIS A 22 -7.09 35.15 -8.73
CA HIS A 22 -8.41 34.68 -8.34
C HIS A 22 -8.34 33.33 -7.62
N VAL A 23 -7.54 32.41 -8.16
CA VAL A 23 -7.31 31.09 -7.58
C VAL A 23 -6.54 31.21 -6.26
N THR A 24 -5.40 31.87 -6.20
CA THR A 24 -4.61 31.97 -4.96
C THR A 24 -5.37 32.68 -3.84
N ARG A 25 -6.20 33.69 -4.16
CA ARG A 25 -7.05 34.36 -3.15
C ARG A 25 -8.08 33.41 -2.56
N ARG A 26 -8.70 32.55 -3.37
CA ARG A 26 -9.63 31.50 -2.91
C ARG A 26 -8.99 30.48 -1.98
N TRP A 27 -7.66 30.39 -1.95
CA TRP A 27 -6.89 29.42 -1.17
C TRP A 27 -6.07 30.05 -0.04
N SER A 28 -6.23 31.36 0.18
CA SER A 28 -5.45 32.11 1.20
C SER A 28 -5.67 31.64 2.65
N HIS A 29 -6.71 30.85 2.91
CA HIS A 29 -7.02 30.28 4.22
C HIS A 29 -6.30 28.94 4.50
N ILE A 30 -5.56 28.38 3.53
CA ILE A 30 -4.70 27.20 3.71
C ILE A 30 -3.25 27.61 3.53
N SER A 31 -2.42 27.32 4.53
CA SER A 31 -0.98 27.54 4.45
C SER A 31 -0.36 26.70 3.33
N ASN A 32 0.51 27.31 2.53
CA ASN A 32 1.27 26.57 1.54
C ASN A 32 2.52 25.96 2.17
N ILE A 33 3.06 24.92 1.55
CA ILE A 33 4.41 24.44 1.84
C ILE A 33 5.42 25.61 1.70
N PRO A 34 6.49 25.69 2.50
CA PRO A 34 7.39 26.85 2.56
C PRO A 34 8.36 26.88 1.37
N LEU A 35 7.82 26.73 0.17
CA LEU A 35 8.53 26.81 -1.10
C LEU A 35 8.00 28.01 -1.90
N GLN A 36 8.84 28.52 -2.79
CA GLN A 36 8.43 29.59 -3.66
C GLN A 36 7.32 29.13 -4.62
N ILE A 37 6.26 29.94 -4.73
CA ILE A 37 5.17 29.71 -5.66
C ILE A 37 5.35 30.62 -6.88
N TYR A 38 5.43 30.01 -8.05
CA TYR A 38 5.52 30.70 -9.33
C TYR A 38 4.13 30.82 -9.96
N PRO A 39 3.78 31.97 -10.57
CA PRO A 39 2.54 32.09 -11.32
C PRO A 39 2.41 30.99 -12.38
N ILE A 40 1.23 30.36 -12.47
CA ILE A 40 0.88 29.26 -13.39
C ILE A 40 1.58 27.94 -13.08
N LEU A 41 2.89 27.96 -12.79
CA LEU A 41 3.69 26.77 -12.54
C LEU A 41 3.56 26.25 -11.10
N GLY A 42 3.02 27.05 -10.18
CA GLY A 42 2.90 26.68 -8.78
C GLY A 42 4.28 26.43 -8.16
N HIS A 43 4.40 25.32 -7.46
CA HIS A 43 5.64 24.88 -6.81
C HIS A 43 6.56 24.08 -7.74
N ILE A 44 6.17 23.80 -8.98
CA ILE A 44 6.96 22.96 -9.90
C ILE A 44 8.43 23.39 -9.94
N PRO A 45 8.78 24.68 -10.18
CA PRO A 45 10.19 25.06 -10.27
C PRO A 45 10.97 24.89 -8.97
N SER A 46 10.29 24.97 -7.82
CA SER A 46 10.88 24.82 -6.48
C SER A 46 11.13 23.37 -6.11
N VAL A 47 10.48 22.42 -6.77
CA VAL A 47 10.65 20.98 -6.53
C VAL A 47 11.49 20.30 -7.61
N ILE A 48 11.92 21.02 -8.66
CA ILE A 48 12.87 20.50 -9.64
C ILE A 48 14.18 20.15 -8.92
N GLY A 49 14.63 18.91 -9.09
CA GLY A 49 15.85 18.40 -8.46
C GLY A 49 15.61 17.60 -7.18
N PHE A 50 14.43 17.71 -6.56
CA PHE A 50 14.04 16.82 -5.47
C PHE A 50 13.77 15.42 -6.01
N THR A 51 14.25 14.41 -5.29
CA THR A 51 13.69 13.06 -5.36
C THR A 51 12.27 13.09 -4.76
N ALA A 52 11.41 12.17 -5.20
CA ALA A 52 10.08 12.05 -4.62
C ALA A 52 10.12 11.86 -3.09
N ASN A 53 11.14 11.17 -2.58
CA ASN A 53 11.26 10.95 -1.14
C ASN A 53 11.64 12.22 -0.37
N GLU A 54 12.63 12.99 -0.85
CA GLU A 54 12.96 14.29 -0.25
C GLU A 54 11.76 15.23 -0.25
N PHE A 55 10.98 15.19 -1.34
CA PHE A 55 9.77 15.99 -1.45
C PHE A 55 8.70 15.58 -0.42
N HIS A 56 8.49 14.29 -0.20
CA HIS A 56 7.54 13.81 0.80
C HIS A 56 8.00 14.08 2.24
N HIS A 57 9.30 13.96 2.54
CA HIS A 57 9.86 14.34 3.86
C HIS A 57 9.67 15.82 4.15
N LEU A 58 9.92 16.69 3.16
CA LEU A 58 9.62 18.12 3.30
C LEU A 58 8.13 18.37 3.61
N CYS A 59 7.23 17.59 3.01
CA CYS A 59 5.80 17.67 3.30
C CYS A 59 5.49 17.24 4.75
N LEU A 60 6.13 16.18 5.26
CA LEU A 60 5.97 15.72 6.65
C LEU A 60 6.46 16.76 7.65
N ASP A 61 7.68 17.29 7.47
CA ASP A 61 8.28 18.31 8.34
C ASP A 61 7.38 19.54 8.49
N TRP A 62 6.66 19.87 7.41
CA TRP A 62 5.71 20.96 7.44
C TRP A 62 4.39 20.60 8.14
N LEU A 63 3.90 19.36 7.95
CA LEU A 63 2.74 18.88 8.68
C LEU A 63 2.97 18.85 10.20
N ASP A 64 4.20 18.72 10.69
CA ASP A 64 4.49 18.84 12.12
C ASP A 64 4.16 20.22 12.69
N ARG A 65 4.19 21.26 11.85
CA ARG A 65 3.92 22.66 12.23
C ARG A 65 2.50 23.11 11.91
N SER A 66 1.81 22.42 11.01
CA SER A 66 0.48 22.79 10.53
C SER A 66 -0.38 21.54 10.27
N PRO A 67 -1.65 21.50 10.71
CA PRO A 67 -2.53 20.36 10.48
C PRO A 67 -2.86 20.12 9.00
N ILE A 68 -2.66 21.14 8.16
CA ILE A 68 -2.97 21.13 6.74
C ILE A 68 -1.95 21.96 5.95
N THR A 69 -1.67 21.55 4.72
CA THR A 69 -0.85 22.31 3.79
C THR A 69 -1.29 22.14 2.35
N ALA A 70 -0.99 23.13 1.51
CA ALA A 70 -1.22 23.08 0.08
C ALA A 70 0.10 23.07 -0.70
N LEU A 71 0.20 22.11 -1.61
CA LEU A 71 1.14 22.07 -2.71
C LEU A 71 0.42 22.48 -3.99
N TRP A 72 1.13 23.15 -4.90
CA TRP A 72 0.57 23.58 -6.18
C TRP A 72 1.39 22.93 -7.28
N ILE A 73 0.76 22.04 -8.05
CA ILE A 73 1.37 21.50 -9.26
C ILE A 73 0.68 22.19 -10.43
N GLY A 74 1.36 23.19 -11.00
CA GLY A 74 0.75 24.10 -11.94
C GLY A 74 -0.37 24.90 -11.26
N LEU A 75 -1.56 24.85 -11.86
CA LEU A 75 -2.78 25.50 -11.35
C LEU A 75 -3.61 24.60 -10.42
N ARG A 76 -3.17 23.36 -10.17
CA ARG A 76 -3.91 22.38 -9.36
C ARG A 76 -3.40 22.37 -7.91
N PRO A 77 -4.25 22.72 -6.93
CA PRO A 77 -3.93 22.58 -5.52
C PRO A 77 -4.05 21.12 -5.09
N ASN A 78 -2.98 20.61 -4.51
CA ASN A 78 -2.89 19.34 -3.81
C ASN A 78 -2.81 19.64 -2.32
N VAL A 79 -3.89 19.36 -1.61
CA VAL A 79 -3.94 19.51 -0.16
C VAL A 79 -3.40 18.26 0.49
N LEU A 80 -2.52 18.42 1.47
CA LEU A 80 -2.08 17.36 2.36
C LEU A 80 -2.51 17.70 3.80
N CYS A 81 -3.10 16.74 4.49
CA CYS A 81 -3.72 16.95 5.79
C CYS A 81 -3.38 15.83 6.77
N LYS A 82 -3.21 16.18 8.05
CA LYS A 82 -3.14 15.25 9.18
C LYS A 82 -4.25 15.45 10.23
N ASP A 83 -5.11 16.46 10.07
CA ASP A 83 -6.22 16.71 11.00
C ASP A 83 -7.25 15.56 11.00
N VAL A 84 -7.47 14.98 12.18
CA VAL A 84 -8.34 13.81 12.37
C VAL A 84 -9.82 14.15 12.14
N LYS A 85 -10.28 15.33 12.54
CA LYS A 85 -11.70 15.70 12.44
C LYS A 85 -12.08 16.00 10.99
N LEU A 86 -11.20 16.68 10.25
CA LEU A 86 -11.37 16.89 8.82
C LEU A 86 -11.36 15.56 8.06
N PHE A 87 -10.45 14.65 8.44
CA PHE A 87 -10.42 13.29 7.89
C PHE A 87 -11.76 12.57 8.11
N GLU A 88 -12.25 12.54 9.35
CA GLU A 88 -13.51 11.90 9.72
C GLU A 88 -14.68 12.45 8.89
N SER A 89 -14.76 13.78 8.74
CA SER A 89 -15.81 14.45 7.95
C SER A 89 -15.78 14.04 6.48
N ILE A 90 -14.59 13.88 5.88
CA ILE A 90 -14.44 13.53 4.46
C ILE A 90 -14.70 12.04 4.24
N MET A 91 -14.14 11.18 5.09
CA MET A 91 -14.11 9.74 4.83
C MET A 91 -15.36 9.01 5.29
N SER A 92 -16.09 9.58 6.25
CA SER A 92 -17.44 9.13 6.60
C SER A 92 -18.48 9.54 5.55
N SER A 93 -18.13 10.44 4.63
CA SER A 93 -19.04 10.91 3.58
C SER A 93 -19.24 9.86 2.48
N ASN A 94 -20.51 9.57 2.18
CA ASN A 94 -20.89 8.79 1.00
C ASN A 94 -20.85 9.61 -0.30
N LYS A 95 -20.55 10.92 -0.21
CA LYS A 95 -20.45 11.82 -1.36
C LYS A 95 -19.03 11.94 -1.90
N VAL A 96 -18.00 11.87 -1.05
CA VAL A 96 -16.60 12.05 -1.45
C VAL A 96 -15.97 10.68 -1.72
N LEU A 97 -16.42 10.01 -2.78
CA LEU A 97 -15.96 8.66 -3.11
C LEU A 97 -14.90 8.65 -4.20
N THR A 98 -14.78 9.74 -4.96
CA THR A 98 -13.88 9.86 -6.10
C THR A 98 -12.42 9.90 -5.67
N LYS A 99 -11.60 9.06 -6.32
CA LYS A 99 -10.14 9.05 -6.17
C LYS A 99 -9.59 10.35 -6.75
N SER A 100 -8.56 10.91 -6.12
CA SER A 100 -7.96 12.14 -6.64
C SER A 100 -7.36 11.93 -8.02
N SER A 101 -7.19 13.02 -8.75
CA SER A 101 -6.47 13.03 -10.02
C SER A 101 -5.13 12.28 -9.97
N ASN A 102 -4.37 12.31 -8.86
CA ASN A 102 -3.08 11.60 -8.67
C ASN A 102 -3.11 10.08 -8.94
N TYR A 103 -4.29 9.43 -8.96
CA TYR A 103 -4.38 8.00 -9.29
C TYR A 103 -4.22 7.71 -10.79
N TRP A 104 -4.22 8.74 -11.65
CA TRP A 104 -4.06 8.63 -13.10
C TRP A 104 -2.80 7.85 -13.52
N VAL A 105 -1.73 7.89 -12.71
CA VAL A 105 -0.47 7.18 -13.00
C VAL A 105 -0.69 5.67 -13.10
N PHE A 106 -1.71 5.13 -12.41
CA PHE A 106 -2.04 3.71 -12.44
C PHE A 106 -2.89 3.31 -13.65
N ASP A 107 -3.42 4.24 -14.44
CA ASP A 107 -4.38 3.93 -15.51
C ASP A 107 -3.79 2.98 -16.56
N ASP A 108 -2.53 3.20 -16.97
CA ASP A 108 -1.86 2.32 -17.94
C ASP A 108 -1.63 0.90 -17.36
N TRP A 109 -1.45 0.77 -16.04
CA TRP A 109 -1.19 -0.52 -15.39
C TRP A 109 -2.47 -1.24 -14.98
N LEU A 110 -3.23 -0.64 -14.08
CA LEU A 110 -4.35 -1.24 -13.37
C LEU A 110 -5.70 -0.95 -14.04
N GLY A 111 -5.74 -0.04 -15.02
CA GLY A 111 -6.97 0.38 -15.69
C GLY A 111 -8.06 0.78 -14.69
N LEU A 112 -9.32 0.50 -15.04
CA LEU A 112 -10.45 0.68 -14.13
C LEU A 112 -10.69 -0.59 -13.32
N ASN A 113 -10.33 -0.57 -12.04
CA ASN A 113 -10.58 -1.67 -11.08
C ASN A 113 -11.10 -1.13 -9.74
N LEU A 114 -11.24 -1.98 -8.72
CA LEU A 114 -11.74 -1.55 -7.41
C LEU A 114 -10.92 -0.42 -6.77
N PHE A 115 -9.61 -0.40 -7.02
CA PHE A 115 -8.67 0.58 -6.46
C PHE A 115 -8.78 1.95 -7.14
N THR A 116 -8.78 1.99 -8.47
CA THR A 116 -8.75 3.23 -9.28
C THR A 116 -10.13 3.81 -9.57
N SER A 117 -11.15 2.97 -9.73
CA SER A 117 -12.48 3.41 -10.20
C SER A 117 -13.26 4.25 -9.17
N THR A 118 -14.29 4.94 -9.65
CA THR A 118 -15.13 5.86 -8.87
C THR A 118 -16.62 5.69 -9.16
N GLY A 119 -17.47 6.41 -8.42
CA GLY A 119 -18.90 6.49 -8.66
C GLY A 119 -19.63 5.13 -8.72
N ALA A 120 -20.55 5.00 -9.67
CA ALA A 120 -21.38 3.80 -9.84
C ALA A 120 -20.58 2.56 -10.25
N PHE A 121 -19.53 2.74 -11.06
CA PHE A 121 -18.65 1.65 -11.47
C PHE A 121 -17.96 1.02 -10.25
N TRP A 122 -17.36 1.86 -9.40
CA TRP A 122 -16.74 1.40 -8.15
C TRP A 122 -17.75 0.67 -7.25
N ARG A 123 -18.96 1.20 -7.07
CA ARG A 123 -20.01 0.55 -6.26
C ARG A 123 -20.36 -0.85 -6.78
N ARG A 124 -20.47 -1.00 -8.11
CA ARG A 124 -20.72 -2.30 -8.76
C ARG A 124 -19.57 -3.27 -8.51
N ARG A 125 -18.31 -2.86 -8.72
CA ARG A 125 -17.12 -3.68 -8.44
C ARG A 125 -17.04 -4.08 -6.96
N ARG A 126 -17.25 -3.13 -6.05
CA ARG A 126 -17.23 -3.39 -4.60
C ARG A 126 -18.29 -4.41 -4.21
N LYS A 127 -19.51 -4.27 -4.73
CA LYS A 127 -20.60 -5.23 -4.49
C LYS A 127 -20.27 -6.62 -5.03
N LEU A 128 -19.70 -6.70 -6.23
CA LEU A 128 -19.28 -7.97 -6.84
C LEU A 128 -18.23 -8.68 -5.98
N LEU A 129 -17.22 -7.95 -5.50
CA LEU A 129 -16.01 -8.55 -4.91
C LEU A 129 -16.08 -8.76 -3.39
N THR A 130 -16.88 -7.98 -2.66
CA THR A 130 -16.99 -8.06 -1.19
C THR A 130 -17.27 -9.48 -0.67
N PRO A 131 -18.15 -10.29 -1.29
CA PRO A 131 -18.42 -11.64 -0.81
C PRO A 131 -17.17 -12.54 -0.73
N SER A 132 -16.16 -12.36 -1.59
CA SER A 132 -14.90 -13.14 -1.55
C SER A 132 -14.03 -12.85 -0.33
N PHE A 133 -14.38 -11.85 0.49
CA PHE A 133 -13.71 -11.52 1.76
C PHE A 133 -14.62 -11.74 2.98
N HIS A 134 -15.69 -12.51 2.80
CA HIS A 134 -16.54 -12.94 3.91
C HIS A 134 -15.80 -13.91 4.84
N PHE A 135 -16.09 -13.86 6.15
CA PHE A 135 -15.36 -14.61 7.18
C PHE A 135 -15.24 -16.12 6.89
N ASN A 136 -16.29 -16.74 6.33
CA ASN A 136 -16.28 -18.17 6.00
C ASN A 136 -15.18 -18.51 4.97
N ILE A 137 -15.07 -17.72 3.89
CA ILE A 137 -14.04 -17.91 2.86
C ILE A 137 -12.66 -17.62 3.43
N LEU A 138 -12.52 -16.57 4.24
CA LEU A 138 -11.23 -16.24 4.86
C LEU A 138 -10.73 -17.34 5.80
N THR A 139 -11.64 -18.03 6.50
CA THR A 139 -11.29 -19.14 7.38
C THR A 139 -10.70 -20.33 6.61
N GLU A 140 -11.15 -20.54 5.37
CA GLU A 140 -10.62 -21.58 4.47
C GLU A 140 -9.23 -21.26 3.94
N PHE A 141 -8.81 -19.98 3.97
CA PHE A 141 -7.45 -19.59 3.59
C PHE A 141 -6.41 -19.84 4.69
N LEU A 142 -6.83 -20.01 5.94
CA LEU A 142 -5.90 -20.17 7.06
C LEU A 142 -4.96 -21.39 6.93
N PRO A 143 -5.42 -22.59 6.53
CA PRO A 143 -4.53 -23.72 6.29
C PRO A 143 -3.44 -23.39 5.26
N THR A 144 -3.78 -22.68 4.19
CA THR A 144 -2.83 -22.21 3.18
C THR A 144 -1.86 -21.19 3.76
N MET A 145 -2.34 -20.19 4.51
CA MET A 145 -1.48 -19.21 5.19
C MET A 145 -0.50 -19.89 6.17
N ALA A 146 -0.96 -20.90 6.92
CA ALA A 146 -0.13 -21.67 7.83
C ALA A 146 0.91 -22.53 7.08
N LYS A 147 0.51 -23.20 6.00
CA LYS A 147 1.43 -23.94 5.11
C LYS A 147 2.55 -23.02 4.62
N HIS A 148 2.22 -21.85 4.07
CA HIS A 148 3.21 -20.87 3.63
C HIS A 148 4.08 -20.36 4.78
N SER A 149 3.49 -20.08 5.95
CA SER A 149 4.24 -19.63 7.13
C SER A 149 5.23 -20.68 7.64
N GLN A 150 4.84 -21.95 7.63
CA GLN A 150 5.72 -23.07 8.01
C GLN A 150 6.83 -23.29 6.99
N ILE A 151 6.55 -23.10 5.70
CA ILE A 151 7.57 -23.11 4.66
C ILE A 151 8.58 -21.99 4.90
N LEU A 152 8.11 -20.77 5.17
CA LEU A 152 8.97 -19.64 5.50
C LEU A 152 9.85 -19.95 6.72
N VAL A 153 9.30 -20.56 7.77
CA VAL A 153 10.09 -21.02 8.92
C VAL A 153 11.18 -22.01 8.49
N LYS A 154 10.86 -23.01 7.67
CA LYS A 154 11.85 -24.00 7.19
C LYS A 154 12.95 -23.33 6.35
N ALA A 155 12.59 -22.33 5.54
CA ALA A 155 13.54 -21.55 4.77
C ALA A 155 14.49 -20.76 5.70
N LEU A 156 13.93 -20.00 6.64
CA LEU A 156 14.71 -19.17 7.57
C LEU A 156 15.59 -19.98 8.52
N LYS A 157 15.25 -21.24 8.85
CA LYS A 157 16.15 -22.12 9.63
C LYS A 157 17.45 -22.48 8.91
N LYS A 158 17.48 -22.40 7.58
CA LYS A 158 18.66 -22.67 6.76
C LYS A 158 19.51 -21.42 6.49
N GLN A 159 19.04 -20.25 6.92
CA GLN A 159 19.72 -18.97 6.75
C GLN A 159 20.61 -18.70 7.98
N PRO A 160 21.95 -18.68 7.85
CA PRO A 160 22.83 -18.43 8.98
C PRO A 160 23.00 -16.94 9.32
N ASP A 161 22.73 -16.04 8.37
CA ASP A 161 23.01 -14.60 8.48
C ASP A 161 21.73 -13.73 8.47
N SER A 162 21.89 -12.41 8.59
CA SER A 162 20.78 -11.47 8.44
C SER A 162 20.32 -11.32 6.98
N PHE A 163 19.03 -11.09 6.78
CA PHE A 163 18.42 -10.90 5.47
C PHE A 163 17.59 -9.61 5.40
N ASN A 164 17.32 -9.16 4.16
CA ASN A 164 16.40 -8.05 3.90
C ASN A 164 14.94 -8.51 4.05
N ALA A 165 14.25 -8.05 5.09
CA ALA A 165 12.89 -8.42 5.40
C ALA A 165 11.89 -8.10 4.26
N PHE A 166 12.02 -6.94 3.60
CA PHE A 166 11.12 -6.57 2.50
C PHE A 166 11.18 -7.58 1.36
N LYS A 167 12.38 -8.02 0.96
CA LYS A 167 12.54 -9.00 -0.11
C LYS A 167 11.88 -10.33 0.24
N VAL A 168 12.15 -10.85 1.44
CA VAL A 168 11.62 -12.16 1.88
C VAL A 168 10.11 -12.10 2.09
N MET A 169 9.61 -11.06 2.76
CA MET A 169 8.17 -10.93 3.03
C MET A 169 7.36 -10.67 1.76
N LYS A 170 7.91 -9.96 0.75
CA LYS A 170 7.22 -9.77 -0.55
C LYS A 170 7.05 -11.08 -1.30
N THR A 171 8.10 -11.89 -1.35
CA THR A 171 8.02 -13.25 -1.92
C THR A 171 6.99 -14.08 -1.17
N TYR A 172 7.02 -14.04 0.17
CA TYR A 172 6.07 -14.73 1.05
C TYR A 172 4.61 -14.35 0.79
N SER A 173 4.26 -13.08 0.93
CA SER A 173 2.88 -12.65 0.77
C SER A 173 2.38 -12.82 -0.67
N LEU A 174 3.27 -12.80 -1.67
CA LEU A 174 2.90 -13.12 -3.06
C LEU A 174 2.50 -14.59 -3.20
N GLY A 175 3.25 -15.51 -2.58
CA GLY A 175 2.91 -16.94 -2.55
C GLY A 175 1.55 -17.20 -1.91
N VAL A 176 1.28 -16.52 -0.78
CA VAL A 176 -0.02 -16.60 -0.08
C VAL A 176 -1.16 -16.13 -0.97
N ILE A 177 -1.11 -14.91 -1.51
CA ILE A 177 -2.24 -14.37 -2.30
C ILE A 177 -2.51 -15.15 -3.59
N LEU A 178 -1.45 -15.68 -4.22
CA LEU A 178 -1.56 -16.52 -5.42
C LEU A 178 -2.33 -17.81 -5.11
N GLU A 179 -2.01 -18.51 -4.03
CA GLU A 179 -2.68 -19.76 -3.68
C GLU A 179 -4.09 -19.51 -3.11
N THR A 180 -4.29 -18.46 -2.30
CA THR A 180 -5.59 -18.20 -1.65
C THR A 180 -6.60 -17.52 -2.57
N SER A 181 -6.27 -16.32 -3.09
CA SER A 181 -7.25 -15.48 -3.80
C SER A 181 -7.23 -15.68 -5.31
N MET A 182 -6.09 -16.10 -5.87
CA MET A 182 -5.97 -16.46 -7.29
C MET A 182 -6.19 -17.96 -7.55
N GLY A 183 -6.07 -18.81 -6.53
CA GLY A 183 -6.29 -20.25 -6.65
C GLY A 183 -5.20 -20.96 -7.45
N VAL A 184 -3.99 -20.39 -7.52
CA VAL A 184 -2.86 -20.91 -8.29
C VAL A 184 -1.77 -21.37 -7.33
N GLU A 185 -1.55 -22.68 -7.28
CA GLU A 185 -0.43 -23.29 -6.55
C GLU A 185 0.92 -22.83 -7.11
N ASN A 186 1.87 -22.62 -6.20
CA ASN A 186 3.23 -22.15 -6.48
C ASN A 186 4.28 -22.89 -5.64
N ASP A 187 5.49 -23.06 -6.20
CA ASP A 187 6.62 -23.71 -5.54
C ASP A 187 7.40 -22.68 -4.70
N PHE A 188 7.01 -22.55 -3.44
CA PHE A 188 7.40 -21.43 -2.57
C PHE A 188 8.74 -21.62 -1.82
N ILE A 189 9.15 -22.86 -1.53
CA ILE A 189 10.27 -23.16 -0.60
C ILE A 189 11.61 -22.65 -1.12
N ASP A 190 11.93 -22.89 -2.40
CA ASP A 190 13.25 -22.59 -2.95
C ASP A 190 13.43 -21.08 -3.24
N ILE A 191 12.36 -20.41 -3.67
CA ILE A 191 12.39 -18.99 -4.03
C ILE A 191 12.68 -18.10 -2.81
N ALA A 192 12.05 -18.38 -1.67
CA ALA A 192 12.26 -17.59 -0.46
C ALA A 192 13.69 -17.71 0.08
N LEU A 193 14.33 -18.87 -0.10
CA LEU A 193 15.71 -19.14 0.27
C LEU A 193 16.70 -18.37 -0.61
N ASP A 194 16.54 -18.45 -1.93
CA ASP A 194 17.41 -17.77 -2.89
C ASP A 194 17.34 -16.24 -2.71
N VAL A 195 16.13 -15.73 -2.49
CA VAL A 195 15.87 -14.30 -2.24
C VAL A 195 16.55 -13.82 -0.95
N ALA A 196 16.50 -14.63 0.11
CA ALA A 196 17.10 -14.28 1.39
C ALA A 196 18.63 -14.31 1.34
N ASN A 197 19.25 -15.17 0.51
CA ASN A 197 20.70 -15.23 0.30
C ASN A 197 21.28 -14.13 -0.61
N ASN A 198 20.46 -13.20 -1.13
CA ASN A 198 20.87 -12.22 -2.16
C ASN A 198 21.56 -12.86 -3.38
N GLU A 199 21.37 -14.16 -3.61
CA GLU A 199 21.89 -14.80 -4.80
C GLU A 199 21.10 -14.23 -5.99
N THR A 200 21.79 -13.56 -6.91
CA THR A 200 21.25 -13.44 -8.25
C THR A 200 21.06 -14.85 -8.72
N VAL A 201 19.81 -15.28 -8.93
CA VAL A 201 19.42 -16.47 -9.68
C VAL A 201 20.43 -16.68 -10.82
N LYS A 202 21.47 -17.45 -10.54
CA LYS A 202 22.58 -17.79 -11.41
C LYS A 202 22.78 -19.27 -11.15
N ASP A 203 22.72 -20.01 -12.25
CA ASP A 203 22.70 -21.46 -12.34
C ASP A 203 21.33 -22.11 -12.04
N SER A 204 20.50 -22.06 -13.09
CA SER A 204 19.33 -22.91 -13.38
C SER A 204 18.34 -23.22 -12.25
N PRO A 205 17.66 -22.22 -11.67
CA PRO A 205 16.33 -22.49 -11.14
C PRO A 205 15.37 -22.78 -12.30
N GLY A 206 14.31 -23.55 -12.02
CA GLY A 206 13.23 -23.71 -12.99
C GLY A 206 12.73 -22.34 -13.47
N GLU A 207 12.44 -22.20 -14.77
CA GLU A 207 12.02 -20.93 -15.41
C GLU A 207 10.95 -20.15 -14.62
N HIS A 208 10.10 -20.88 -13.90
CA HIS A 208 9.07 -20.34 -13.02
C HIS A 208 9.60 -19.49 -11.84
N GLN A 209 10.65 -19.94 -11.15
CA GLN A 209 11.19 -19.28 -9.96
C GLN A 209 11.88 -17.95 -10.31
N ALA A 210 12.64 -17.95 -11.41
CA ALA A 210 13.28 -16.74 -11.96
C ALA A 210 12.22 -15.68 -12.35
N ASN A 211 11.05 -16.12 -12.85
CA ASN A 211 9.98 -15.21 -13.26
C ASN A 211 9.31 -14.51 -12.07
N ILE A 212 9.15 -15.17 -10.92
CA ILE A 212 8.59 -14.53 -9.71
C ILE A 212 9.52 -13.44 -9.17
N PHE A 213 10.81 -13.70 -9.08
CA PHE A 213 11.77 -12.68 -8.63
C PHE A 213 11.80 -11.47 -9.56
N ARG A 214 11.82 -11.71 -10.88
CA ARG A 214 11.72 -10.65 -11.89
C ARG A 214 10.43 -9.86 -11.74
N PHE A 215 9.31 -10.52 -11.43
CA PHE A 215 8.02 -9.86 -11.19
C PHE A 215 8.06 -8.92 -9.99
N LEU A 216 8.59 -9.36 -8.85
CA LEU A 216 8.72 -8.50 -7.66
C LEU A 216 9.60 -7.28 -7.96
N LYS A 217 10.75 -7.48 -8.60
CA LYS A 217 11.66 -6.39 -9.01
C LYS A 217 11.00 -5.43 -10.00
N ALA A 218 10.23 -5.96 -10.95
CA ALA A 218 9.49 -5.18 -11.93
C ALA A 218 8.44 -4.29 -11.24
N ILE A 219 7.71 -4.82 -10.25
CA ILE A 219 6.74 -4.03 -9.48
C ILE A 219 7.44 -2.92 -8.69
N ASP A 220 8.52 -3.23 -7.96
CA ASP A 220 9.29 -2.21 -7.23
C ASP A 220 9.73 -1.07 -8.17
N ARG A 221 10.23 -1.43 -9.35
CA ARG A 221 10.64 -0.45 -10.35
C ARG A 221 9.47 0.38 -10.88
N LEU A 222 8.34 -0.25 -11.18
CA LEU A 222 7.13 0.46 -11.61
C LEU A 222 6.69 1.46 -10.55
N LEU A 223 6.60 1.08 -9.28
CA LEU A 223 6.18 1.96 -8.20
C LEU A 223 7.08 3.20 -8.09
N VAL A 224 8.40 3.03 -8.19
CA VAL A 224 9.34 4.16 -8.21
C VAL A 224 9.10 5.09 -9.40
N ILE A 225 8.87 4.53 -10.60
CA ILE A 225 8.58 5.33 -11.79
C ILE A 225 7.24 6.07 -11.63
N LEU A 226 6.20 5.41 -11.13
CA LEU A 226 4.86 5.98 -10.95
C LEU A 226 4.85 7.17 -9.99
N VAL A 227 5.51 7.05 -8.83
CA VAL A 227 5.62 8.16 -7.86
C VAL A 227 6.36 9.33 -8.50
N ASN A 228 7.53 9.09 -9.09
CA ASN A 228 8.30 10.15 -9.75
C ASN A 228 7.51 10.82 -10.89
N ARG A 229 6.70 10.06 -11.63
CA ARG A 229 5.88 10.58 -12.72
C ARG A 229 4.76 11.49 -12.21
N ASN A 230 4.21 11.22 -11.02
CA ASN A 230 3.22 12.09 -10.39
C ASN A 230 3.80 13.49 -10.10
N ASP A 231 5.05 13.55 -9.67
CA ASP A 231 5.71 14.81 -9.28
C ASP A 231 6.38 15.57 -10.45
N ARG A 232 6.37 14.99 -11.65
CA ARG A 232 7.07 15.51 -12.85
C ARG A 232 6.09 15.77 -14.00
N PRO A 233 5.50 16.98 -14.08
CA PRO A 233 4.48 17.31 -15.09
C PRO A 233 4.88 17.12 -16.54
N TRP A 234 6.18 17.25 -16.87
CA TRP A 234 6.70 17.00 -18.22
C TRP A 234 6.63 15.51 -18.63
N GLN A 235 6.40 14.60 -17.67
CA GLN A 235 6.20 13.16 -17.89
C GLN A 235 4.71 12.76 -17.91
N TRP A 236 3.78 13.71 -17.72
CA TRP A 236 2.35 13.39 -17.63
C TRP A 236 1.76 12.95 -18.98
N TYR A 237 2.19 13.60 -20.06
CA TYR A 237 1.70 13.28 -21.40
C TYR A 237 2.32 11.97 -21.90
N LYS A 238 1.46 10.96 -22.06
CA LYS A 238 1.84 9.63 -22.56
C LYS A 238 2.67 9.69 -23.85
N THR A 239 2.25 10.52 -24.81
CA THR A 239 2.89 10.64 -26.12
C THR A 239 4.35 11.06 -26.03
N THR A 240 4.71 11.96 -25.10
CA THR A 240 6.11 12.38 -24.93
C THR A 240 6.87 11.44 -24.00
N PHE A 241 6.19 10.94 -22.97
CA PHE A 241 6.80 10.05 -21.98
C PHE A 241 7.36 8.77 -22.60
N GLN A 242 6.61 8.11 -23.48
CA GLN A 242 7.01 6.85 -24.12
C GLN A 242 8.32 6.93 -24.92
N PHE A 243 8.75 8.13 -25.34
CA PHE A 243 9.99 8.34 -26.08
C PHE A 243 11.19 8.68 -25.17
N THR A 244 10.97 8.82 -23.87
CA THR A 244 12.06 8.98 -22.90
C THR A 244 12.63 7.60 -22.51
N PRO A 245 13.91 7.50 -22.12
CA PRO A 245 14.48 6.23 -21.63
C PRO A 245 13.67 5.61 -20.49
N VAL A 246 13.21 6.44 -19.54
CA VAL A 246 12.38 6.00 -18.41
C VAL A 246 11.00 5.53 -18.87
N GLY A 247 10.43 6.14 -19.91
CA GLY A 247 9.15 5.71 -20.47
C GLY A 247 9.23 4.41 -21.25
N GLN A 248 10.33 4.19 -21.99
CA GLN A 248 10.60 2.90 -22.63
C GLN A 248 10.72 1.80 -21.58
N GLU A 249 11.55 2.03 -20.54
CA GLU A 249 11.67 1.12 -19.40
C GLU A 249 10.32 0.85 -18.72
N PHE A 250 9.50 1.89 -18.52
CA PHE A 250 8.16 1.75 -17.94
C PHE A 250 7.28 0.81 -18.75
N TYR A 251 7.17 1.02 -20.07
CA TYR A 251 6.28 0.22 -20.91
C TYR A 251 6.77 -1.22 -21.11
N GLU A 252 8.09 -1.44 -21.18
CA GLU A 252 8.68 -2.79 -21.19
C GLU A 252 8.41 -3.54 -19.88
N THR A 253 8.64 -2.88 -18.75
CA THR A 253 8.39 -3.45 -17.42
C THR A 253 6.89 -3.73 -17.22
N LEU A 254 6.04 -2.82 -17.70
CA LEU A 254 4.59 -2.94 -17.62
C LEU A 254 4.07 -4.11 -18.45
N ASP A 255 4.57 -4.31 -19.67
CA ASP A 255 4.21 -5.44 -20.53
C ASP A 255 4.52 -6.77 -19.83
N PHE A 256 5.70 -6.88 -19.21
CA PHE A 256 6.07 -8.06 -18.41
C PHE A 256 5.11 -8.30 -17.24
N VAL A 257 4.76 -7.26 -16.47
CA VAL A 257 3.82 -7.35 -15.35
C VAL A 257 2.40 -7.74 -15.79
N LYS A 258 1.96 -7.24 -16.96
CA LYS A 258 0.67 -7.63 -17.58
C LYS A 258 0.68 -9.09 -18.02
N LYS A 259 1.74 -9.54 -18.69
CA LYS A 259 1.90 -10.95 -19.08
C LYS A 259 1.90 -11.88 -17.87
N PHE A 260 2.56 -11.49 -16.77
CA PHE A 260 2.50 -12.27 -15.54
C PHE A 260 1.04 -12.44 -15.04
N GLY A 261 0.27 -11.35 -14.98
CA GLY A 261 -1.15 -11.39 -14.61
C GLY A 261 -2.00 -12.27 -15.54
N THR A 262 -1.80 -12.14 -16.85
CA THR A 262 -2.48 -12.98 -17.85
C THR A 262 -2.16 -14.46 -17.65
N ASN A 263 -0.90 -14.82 -17.42
CA ASN A 263 -0.48 -16.20 -17.20
C ASN A 263 -1.14 -16.82 -15.95
N ILE A 264 -1.33 -16.03 -14.88
CA ILE A 264 -2.06 -16.48 -13.68
C ILE A 264 -3.53 -16.79 -14.01
N ILE A 265 -4.18 -15.92 -14.79
CA ILE A 265 -5.56 -16.12 -15.22
C ILE A 265 -5.68 -17.36 -16.11
N GLU A 266 -4.80 -17.52 -17.10
CA GLU A 266 -4.77 -18.66 -18.00
C GLU A 266 -4.55 -19.98 -17.25
N LYS A 267 -3.57 -20.03 -16.34
CA LYS A 267 -3.30 -21.19 -15.49
C LYS A 267 -4.52 -21.56 -14.63
N ARG A 268 -5.22 -20.56 -14.07
CA ARG A 268 -6.43 -20.82 -13.29
C ARG A 268 -7.57 -21.35 -14.18
N ILE A 269 -7.76 -20.79 -15.37
CA ILE A 269 -8.76 -21.28 -16.34
C ILE A 269 -8.48 -22.74 -16.70
N GLU A 270 -7.22 -23.13 -16.91
CA GLU A 270 -6.83 -24.51 -17.19
C GLU A 270 -7.17 -25.46 -16.03
N GLN A 271 -6.83 -25.08 -14.79
CA GLN A 271 -7.17 -25.86 -13.61
C GLN A 271 -8.68 -26.07 -13.43
N LEU A 272 -9.48 -25.05 -13.77
CA LEU A 272 -10.94 -25.13 -13.72
C LEU A 272 -11.54 -26.04 -14.81
N LYS A 273 -10.82 -26.33 -15.91
CA LYS A 273 -11.25 -27.32 -16.90
C LYS A 273 -11.16 -28.74 -16.34
N GLU A 274 -10.12 -29.03 -15.54
CA GLU A 274 -9.91 -30.33 -14.93
C GLU A 274 -10.78 -30.54 -13.69
N LYS A 275 -10.92 -29.49 -12.87
CA LYS A 275 -11.73 -29.49 -11.64
C LYS A 275 -12.69 -28.30 -11.67
N PRO A 276 -13.92 -28.48 -12.17
CA PRO A 276 -14.93 -27.44 -12.18
C PRO A 276 -15.17 -26.86 -10.78
N MET A 277 -15.52 -25.57 -10.72
CA MET A 277 -15.84 -24.89 -9.46
C MET A 277 -16.93 -25.67 -8.69
N SER A 278 -16.66 -26.03 -7.43
CA SER A 278 -17.69 -26.55 -6.53
C SER A 278 -18.60 -25.42 -6.01
N ASP A 279 -19.70 -25.81 -5.35
CA ASP A 279 -20.83 -25.01 -4.83
C ASP A 279 -20.66 -23.48 -4.68
N GLU A 280 -21.75 -22.73 -4.95
CA GLU A 280 -21.79 -21.26 -4.97
C GLU A 280 -21.37 -20.53 -3.69
N LYS A 281 -21.25 -21.25 -2.57
CA LYS A 281 -21.00 -20.68 -1.24
C LYS A 281 -19.53 -20.40 -0.94
N GLN A 282 -18.58 -20.91 -1.73
CA GLN A 282 -17.14 -20.84 -1.45
C GLN A 282 -16.30 -20.43 -2.68
N ILE A 283 -16.69 -19.32 -3.34
CA ILE A 283 -16.00 -18.83 -4.54
C ILE A 283 -14.93 -17.78 -4.14
N ILE A 284 -13.66 -18.13 -4.38
CA ILE A 284 -12.51 -17.23 -4.23
C ILE A 284 -12.56 -16.05 -5.21
N LEU A 285 -11.65 -15.08 -5.07
CA LEU A 285 -11.72 -13.83 -5.82
C LEU A 285 -11.63 -14.02 -7.34
N LEU A 286 -10.62 -14.72 -7.83
CA LEU A 286 -10.42 -14.90 -9.27
C LEU A 286 -11.56 -15.72 -9.89
N ASP A 287 -11.99 -16.79 -9.23
CA ASP A 287 -13.13 -17.60 -9.69
C ASP A 287 -14.42 -16.78 -9.80
N ARG A 288 -14.62 -15.82 -8.88
CA ARG A 288 -15.77 -14.92 -8.93
C ARG A 288 -15.71 -14.00 -10.15
N LEU A 289 -14.53 -13.47 -10.46
CA LEU A 289 -14.31 -12.67 -11.67
C LEU A 289 -14.55 -13.49 -12.93
N LEU A 290 -14.06 -14.73 -12.98
CA LEU A 290 -14.26 -15.64 -14.12
C LEU A 290 -15.74 -16.02 -14.31
N LYS A 291 -16.48 -16.29 -13.23
CA LYS A 291 -17.93 -16.52 -13.30
C LYS A 291 -18.68 -15.27 -13.80
N SER A 292 -18.29 -14.09 -13.33
CA SER A 292 -18.85 -12.81 -13.79
C SER A 292 -18.55 -12.54 -15.27
N LEU A 293 -17.38 -12.96 -15.76
CA LEU A 293 -17.00 -12.90 -17.18
C LEU A 293 -17.89 -13.83 -18.01
N GLN A 294 -18.11 -15.07 -17.55
CA GLN A 294 -19.02 -16.03 -18.21
C GLN A 294 -20.46 -15.51 -18.29
N ASN A 295 -20.90 -14.77 -17.28
CA ASN A 295 -22.22 -14.14 -17.22
C ASN A 295 -22.32 -12.85 -18.06
N GLY A 296 -21.23 -12.37 -18.65
CA GLY A 296 -21.19 -11.11 -19.41
C GLY A 296 -21.31 -9.84 -18.55
N GLU A 297 -21.10 -9.94 -17.23
CA GLU A 297 -21.16 -8.81 -16.30
C GLU A 297 -19.87 -7.98 -16.32
N VAL A 298 -18.76 -8.60 -16.72
CA VAL A 298 -17.42 -8.01 -16.84
C VAL A 298 -16.75 -8.51 -18.11
N ASN A 299 -15.76 -7.78 -18.62
CA ASN A 299 -14.99 -8.19 -19.80
C ASN A 299 -13.59 -8.74 -19.43
N VAL A 300 -12.84 -9.24 -20.41
CA VAL A 300 -11.50 -9.82 -20.19
C VAL A 300 -10.53 -8.80 -19.59
N GLU A 301 -10.59 -7.55 -20.03
CA GLU A 301 -9.75 -6.46 -19.52
C GLU A 301 -10.06 -6.17 -18.05
N ASP A 302 -11.34 -6.20 -17.65
CA ASP A 302 -11.76 -6.05 -16.26
C ASP A 302 -11.20 -7.16 -15.37
N VAL A 303 -11.20 -8.41 -15.86
CA VAL A 303 -10.63 -9.54 -15.11
C VAL A 303 -9.13 -9.34 -14.91
N LEU A 304 -8.41 -8.92 -15.95
CA LEU A 304 -6.97 -8.62 -15.83
C LEU A 304 -6.71 -7.47 -14.85
N ASN A 305 -7.43 -6.36 -15.01
CA ASN A 305 -7.28 -5.15 -14.19
C ASN A 305 -7.56 -5.40 -12.71
N GLU A 306 -8.62 -6.15 -12.38
CA GLU A 306 -8.93 -6.54 -11.01
C GLU A 306 -7.90 -7.55 -10.48
N THR A 307 -7.52 -8.56 -11.27
CA THR A 307 -6.52 -9.56 -10.86
C THR A 307 -5.20 -8.91 -10.49
N GLN A 308 -4.66 -8.04 -11.35
CA GLN A 308 -3.41 -7.31 -11.09
C GLN A 308 -3.55 -6.38 -9.88
N GLY A 309 -4.69 -5.68 -9.76
CA GLY A 309 -4.97 -4.80 -8.63
C GLY A 309 -5.00 -5.52 -7.30
N PHE A 310 -5.66 -6.68 -7.22
CA PHE A 310 -5.73 -7.49 -6.01
C PHE A 310 -4.44 -8.22 -5.68
N MET A 311 -3.69 -8.68 -6.69
CA MET A 311 -2.36 -9.23 -6.46
C MET A 311 -1.46 -8.16 -5.82
N PHE A 312 -1.28 -7.01 -6.49
CA PHE A 312 -0.47 -5.90 -5.96
C PHE A 312 -0.89 -5.48 -4.55
N ALA A 313 -2.18 -5.15 -4.36
CA ALA A 313 -2.67 -4.68 -3.07
C ALA A 313 -2.58 -5.76 -1.98
N GLY A 314 -2.74 -7.04 -2.36
CA GLY A 314 -2.77 -8.18 -1.45
C GLY A 314 -1.41 -8.57 -0.91
N TYR A 315 -0.35 -8.55 -1.73
CA TYR A 315 0.98 -8.96 -1.25
C TYR A 315 1.83 -7.80 -0.74
N ASP A 316 1.90 -6.69 -1.48
CA ASP A 316 2.95 -5.67 -1.24
C ASP A 316 2.70 -4.90 0.07
N THR A 317 1.41 -4.68 0.39
CA THR A 317 1.00 -4.02 1.64
C THR A 317 1.21 -4.91 2.87
N VAL A 318 0.92 -6.21 2.77
CA VAL A 318 1.09 -7.18 3.87
C VAL A 318 2.56 -7.48 4.11
N ALA A 319 3.32 -7.67 3.04
CA ALA A 319 4.77 -7.84 3.11
C ALA A 319 5.46 -6.67 3.81
N THR A 320 5.02 -5.45 3.50
CA THR A 320 5.50 -4.23 4.15
C THR A 320 5.18 -4.21 5.64
N ALA A 321 3.92 -4.53 6.00
CA ALA A 321 3.51 -4.58 7.40
C ALA A 321 4.29 -5.64 8.18
N LEU A 322 4.47 -6.84 7.61
CA LEU A 322 5.27 -7.91 8.20
C LEU A 322 6.74 -7.49 8.37
N SER A 323 7.33 -6.84 7.37
CA SER A 323 8.72 -6.39 7.43
C SER A 323 8.94 -5.40 8.58
N TRP A 324 8.04 -4.42 8.72
CA TRP A 324 8.04 -3.52 9.87
C TRP A 324 7.76 -4.25 11.18
N CYS A 325 6.85 -5.24 11.21
CA CYS A 325 6.59 -6.01 12.43
C CYS A 325 7.86 -6.75 12.88
N LEU A 326 8.57 -7.40 11.96
CA LEU A 326 9.83 -8.08 12.25
C LEU A 326 10.88 -7.12 12.80
N PHE A 327 11.01 -5.94 12.20
CA PHE A 327 11.92 -4.90 12.67
C PHE A 327 11.55 -4.39 14.06
N MET A 328 10.28 -4.07 14.31
CA MET A 328 9.83 -3.57 15.61
C MET A 328 9.95 -4.63 16.70
N ILE A 329 9.56 -5.88 16.43
CA ILE A 329 9.75 -7.00 17.36
C ILE A 329 11.23 -7.25 17.64
N GLY A 330 12.06 -7.24 16.59
CA GLY A 330 13.51 -7.46 16.71
C GLY A 330 14.27 -6.33 17.39
N SER A 331 13.66 -5.14 17.51
CA SER A 331 14.23 -3.98 18.21
C SER A 331 13.77 -3.87 19.67
N HIS A 332 12.79 -4.68 20.11
CA HIS A 332 12.18 -4.58 21.44
C HIS A 332 12.09 -5.97 22.11
N PRO A 333 13.19 -6.46 22.73
CA PRO A 333 13.26 -7.79 23.32
C PRO A 333 12.16 -8.09 24.35
N GLU A 334 11.76 -7.11 25.15
CA GLU A 334 10.72 -7.23 26.17
C GLU A 334 9.32 -7.42 25.55
N ILE A 335 9.04 -6.73 24.45
CA ILE A 335 7.77 -6.90 23.70
C ILE A 335 7.77 -8.24 22.99
N GLN A 336 8.90 -8.62 22.40
CA GLN A 336 9.06 -9.93 21.77
C GLN A 336 8.83 -11.07 22.77
N GLN A 337 9.37 -10.96 23.98
CA GLN A 337 9.18 -11.96 25.03
C GLN A 337 7.71 -12.13 25.43
N LYS A 338 6.97 -11.03 25.59
CA LYS A 338 5.52 -11.09 25.87
C LYS A 338 4.73 -11.74 24.72
N ALA A 339 5.06 -11.38 23.47
CA ALA A 339 4.42 -11.97 22.31
C ALA A 339 4.73 -13.47 22.18
N PHE A 340 5.97 -13.88 22.45
CA PHE A 340 6.37 -15.28 22.51
C PHE A 340 5.63 -16.05 23.61
N GLU A 341 5.47 -15.48 24.80
CA GLU A 341 4.72 -16.09 25.91
C GLU A 341 3.25 -16.30 25.57
N GLU A 342 2.60 -15.31 24.95
CA GLU A 342 1.23 -15.47 24.42
C GLU A 342 1.17 -16.64 23.45
N VAL A 343 2.01 -16.62 22.42
CA VAL A 343 2.05 -17.61 21.36
C VAL A 343 2.27 -19.03 21.93
N LYS A 344 3.18 -19.19 22.90
CA LYS A 344 3.43 -20.46 23.60
C LYS A 344 2.23 -20.93 24.42
N ASN A 345 1.51 -20.01 25.07
CA ASN A 345 0.33 -20.35 25.85
C ASN A 345 -0.85 -20.74 24.96
N VAL A 346 -1.01 -20.06 23.83
CA VAL A 346 -2.04 -20.33 22.83
C VAL A 346 -1.80 -21.69 22.15
N GLU A 347 -0.56 -22.05 21.81
CA GLU A 347 -0.22 -23.37 21.25
C GLU A 347 -0.65 -24.52 22.17
N LYS A 348 -0.52 -24.36 23.49
CA LYS A 348 -0.94 -25.39 24.48
C LYS A 348 -2.44 -25.63 24.52
N LEU A 349 -3.25 -24.69 24.01
CA LEU A 349 -4.70 -24.86 23.95
C LEU A 349 -5.12 -25.88 22.88
N ASN A 350 -4.23 -26.22 21.94
CA ASN A 350 -4.47 -27.20 20.86
C ASN A 350 -5.79 -26.93 20.10
N LEU A 351 -6.07 -25.64 19.86
CA LEU A 351 -7.29 -25.20 19.19
C LEU A 351 -7.16 -25.40 17.67
N PRO A 352 -8.28 -25.54 16.95
CA PRO A 352 -8.29 -25.38 15.50
C PRO A 352 -7.66 -24.04 15.11
N LEU A 353 -6.89 -24.01 14.00
CA LEU A 353 -6.11 -22.84 13.58
C LEU A 353 -6.90 -21.52 13.53
N HIS A 354 -8.18 -21.59 13.14
CA HIS A 354 -9.06 -20.41 13.05
C HIS A 354 -9.55 -19.86 14.39
N GLU A 355 -9.55 -20.67 15.44
CA GLU A 355 -9.78 -20.23 16.81
C GLU A 355 -8.46 -19.77 17.42
N LEU A 356 -7.37 -20.51 17.15
CA LEU A 356 -6.02 -20.18 17.58
C LEU A 356 -5.62 -18.75 17.18
N VAL A 357 -5.82 -18.39 15.90
CA VAL A 357 -5.47 -17.04 15.38
C VAL A 357 -6.31 -15.94 16.04
N LYS A 358 -7.51 -16.23 16.55
CA LYS A 358 -8.32 -15.25 17.29
C LYS A 358 -7.76 -14.96 18.68
N GLU A 359 -7.11 -15.95 19.31
CA GLU A 359 -6.54 -15.81 20.66
C GLU A 359 -5.20 -15.07 20.71
N LEU A 360 -4.59 -14.77 19.55
CA LEU A 360 -3.36 -13.96 19.44
C LEU A 360 -3.64 -12.47 19.63
N LYS A 361 -4.02 -12.06 20.86
CA LYS A 361 -4.49 -10.70 21.19
C LYS A 361 -3.35 -9.70 21.31
N TYR A 362 -2.26 -10.08 21.96
CA TYR A 362 -1.07 -9.26 22.12
C TYR A 362 -0.28 -9.15 20.80
N VAL A 363 -0.15 -10.24 20.03
CA VAL A 363 0.40 -10.18 18.66
C VAL A 363 -0.42 -9.22 17.79
N GLU A 364 -1.75 -9.20 17.92
CA GLU A 364 -2.58 -8.20 17.23
C GLU A 364 -2.28 -6.77 17.69
N CYS A 365 -2.04 -6.55 18.99
CA CYS A 365 -1.61 -5.26 19.51
C CYS A 365 -0.26 -4.81 18.92
N VAL A 366 0.70 -5.73 18.80
CA VAL A 366 2.01 -5.51 18.16
C VAL A 366 1.84 -5.12 16.68
N ILE A 367 0.99 -5.83 15.93
CA ILE A 367 0.68 -5.49 14.54
C ILE A 367 0.05 -4.10 14.44
N LYS A 368 -0.92 -3.79 15.30
CA LYS A 368 -1.61 -2.49 15.30
C LYS A 368 -0.67 -1.33 15.62
N GLU A 369 0.18 -1.47 16.63
CA GLU A 369 1.17 -0.45 16.97
C GLU A 369 2.23 -0.30 15.88
N THR A 370 2.61 -1.42 15.22
CA THR A 370 3.50 -1.36 14.07
C THR A 370 2.85 -0.57 12.93
N LEU A 371 1.60 -0.85 12.60
CA LEU A 371 0.86 -0.13 11.56
C LEU A 371 0.53 1.32 11.92
N ARG A 372 0.51 1.66 13.22
CA ARG A 372 0.38 3.05 13.69
C ARG A 372 1.64 3.83 13.34
N ILE A 373 2.81 3.31 13.73
CA ILE A 373 4.09 3.97 13.50
C ILE A 373 4.49 3.86 12.02
N HIS A 374 4.41 2.69 11.42
CA HIS A 374 4.81 2.40 10.04
C HIS A 374 3.64 1.86 9.20
N PRO A 375 2.63 2.68 8.86
CA PRO A 375 1.52 2.26 8.00
C PRO A 375 2.02 1.87 6.60
N SER A 376 1.57 0.73 6.08
CA SER A 376 1.98 0.28 4.73
C SER A 376 1.60 1.27 3.64
N ALA A 377 0.42 1.90 3.74
CA ALA A 377 -0.04 2.94 2.82
C ALA A 377 -0.03 4.30 3.55
N PRO A 378 1.03 5.12 3.39
CA PRO A 378 1.23 6.31 4.22
C PRO A 378 0.34 7.49 3.82
N ILE A 379 -0.13 7.53 2.57
CA ILE A 379 -0.94 8.62 2.03
C ILE A 379 -2.11 8.06 1.22
N VAL A 380 -3.31 8.60 1.42
CA VAL A 380 -4.51 8.29 0.60
C VAL A 380 -5.18 9.56 0.13
N SER A 381 -5.67 9.58 -1.10
CA SER A 381 -6.17 10.82 -1.73
C SER A 381 -7.57 10.68 -2.33
N ARG A 382 -8.34 11.76 -2.25
CA ARG A 382 -9.70 11.96 -2.74
C ARG A 382 -9.80 13.21 -3.60
N GLU A 383 -10.79 13.26 -4.47
CA GLU A 383 -11.21 14.50 -5.11
C GLU A 383 -12.48 15.03 -4.43
N ILE A 384 -12.48 16.33 -4.12
CA ILE A 384 -13.65 17.02 -3.59
C ILE A 384 -14.61 17.32 -4.75
N GLU A 385 -15.76 16.64 -4.78
CA GLU A 385 -16.71 16.69 -5.90
C GLU A 385 -17.68 17.89 -5.84
N GLU A 386 -17.88 18.44 -4.65
CA GLU A 386 -18.74 19.59 -4.34
C GLU A 386 -17.98 20.53 -3.39
N GLU A 387 -18.22 21.85 -3.47
CA GLU A 387 -17.59 22.80 -2.54
C GLU A 387 -17.87 22.39 -1.09
N MET A 388 -16.82 22.29 -0.29
CA MET A 388 -16.89 21.84 1.09
C MET A 388 -16.30 22.91 2.01
N VAL A 389 -16.98 23.17 3.12
CA VAL A 389 -16.46 24.02 4.21
C VAL A 389 -16.36 23.18 5.46
N PHE A 390 -15.20 23.21 6.11
CA PHE A 390 -14.95 22.56 7.39
C PHE A 390 -14.18 23.54 8.28
N ASP A 391 -14.79 23.94 9.40
CA ASP A 391 -14.31 25.02 10.24
C ASP A 391 -13.96 26.28 9.42
N SER A 392 -12.70 26.73 9.47
CA SER A 392 -12.20 27.86 8.69
C SER A 392 -11.74 27.50 7.28
N TRP A 393 -11.68 26.20 6.94
CA TRP A 393 -11.17 25.74 5.65
C TRP A 393 -12.27 25.59 4.61
N LYS A 394 -12.02 26.13 3.41
CA LYS A 394 -12.88 26.00 2.24
C LYS A 394 -12.17 25.23 1.14
N PHE A 395 -12.83 24.21 0.59
CA PHE A 395 -12.30 23.36 -0.46
C PHE A 395 -13.21 23.48 -1.68
N PRO A 396 -12.76 24.19 -2.72
CA PRO A 396 -13.47 24.24 -4.00
C PRO A 396 -13.60 22.85 -4.62
N LYS A 397 -14.63 22.68 -5.46
CA LYS A 397 -14.76 21.50 -6.32
C LYS A 397 -13.49 21.28 -7.16
N GLY A 398 -13.08 20.02 -7.29
CA GLY A 398 -11.88 19.58 -8.01
C GLY A 398 -10.60 19.63 -7.17
N THR A 399 -10.70 19.96 -5.87
CA THR A 399 -9.57 19.89 -4.96
C THR A 399 -9.09 18.45 -4.83
N THR A 400 -7.79 18.21 -5.02
CA THR A 400 -7.16 16.97 -4.59
C THR A 400 -6.85 17.06 -3.11
N PHE A 401 -7.53 16.25 -2.30
CA PHE A 401 -7.38 16.17 -0.87
C PHE A 401 -6.68 14.87 -0.48
N SER A 402 -5.46 14.97 0.05
CA SER A 402 -4.63 13.86 0.49
C SER A 402 -4.52 13.84 2.00
N ILE A 403 -4.69 12.66 2.58
CA ILE A 403 -4.54 12.43 4.00
C ILE A 403 -3.22 11.73 4.19
N CYS A 404 -2.35 12.35 5.00
CA CYS A 404 -1.12 11.73 5.43
C CYS A 404 -1.41 10.88 6.68
N ILE A 405 -1.74 9.60 6.46
CA ILE A 405 -1.98 8.63 7.52
C ILE A 405 -0.73 8.53 8.42
N LEU A 406 0.46 8.56 7.81
CA LEU A 406 1.73 8.53 8.53
C LEU A 406 1.86 9.68 9.54
N ALA A 407 1.70 10.93 9.10
CA ALA A 407 1.78 12.10 9.98
C ALA A 407 0.68 12.10 11.05
N MET A 408 -0.54 11.72 10.67
CA MET A 408 -1.68 11.69 11.59
C MET A 408 -1.50 10.64 12.71
N GLN A 409 -1.05 9.44 12.36
CA GLN A 409 -0.84 8.35 13.33
C GLN A 409 0.39 8.55 14.21
N ARG A 410 1.27 9.50 13.85
CA ARG A 410 2.44 9.94 14.64
C ARG A 410 2.21 11.29 15.32
N ASP A 411 1.00 11.86 15.25
CA ASP A 411 0.73 13.20 15.78
C ASP A 411 0.67 13.17 17.32
N PRO A 412 1.51 13.94 18.04
CA PRO A 412 1.50 14.01 19.50
C PRO A 412 0.20 14.57 20.08
N ASN A 413 -0.63 15.27 19.30
CA ASN A 413 -1.96 15.72 19.74
C ASN A 413 -2.95 14.56 19.89
N ASN A 414 -2.71 13.43 19.23
CA ASN A 414 -3.56 12.24 19.31
C ASN A 414 -2.90 11.09 20.07
N TRP A 415 -1.57 11.06 20.15
CA TRP A 415 -0.81 9.94 20.70
C TRP A 415 0.26 10.44 21.68
N SER A 416 0.15 10.05 22.96
CA SER A 416 1.21 10.29 23.95
C SER A 416 2.48 9.53 23.56
N ASP A 417 3.65 10.19 23.56
CA ASP A 417 4.92 9.61 23.13
C ASP A 417 4.81 8.88 21.77
N PRO A 418 4.49 9.60 20.68
CA PRO A 418 4.00 9.00 19.44
C PRO A 418 5.01 8.08 18.75
N MET A 419 6.30 8.23 19.01
CA MET A 419 7.33 7.36 18.43
C MET A 419 7.75 6.20 19.34
N VAL A 420 7.27 6.16 20.59
CA VAL A 420 7.53 5.02 21.49
C VAL A 420 6.61 3.86 21.11
N PHE A 421 7.22 2.71 20.81
CA PHE A 421 6.52 1.48 20.46
C PHE A 421 5.85 0.86 21.68
N LYS A 422 4.52 1.05 21.81
CA LYS A 422 3.73 0.59 22.95
C LYS A 422 2.49 -0.20 22.49
N PRO A 423 2.61 -1.51 22.24
CA PRO A 423 1.47 -2.36 21.87
C PRO A 423 0.27 -2.24 22.81
N GLU A 424 0.51 -1.99 24.09
CA GLU A 424 -0.51 -1.86 25.13
C GLU A 424 -1.56 -0.77 24.84
N ARG A 425 -1.29 0.18 23.92
CA ARG A 425 -2.30 1.15 23.43
C ARG A 425 -3.54 0.49 22.84
N PHE A 426 -3.41 -0.73 22.33
CA PHE A 426 -4.48 -1.49 21.67
C PHE A 426 -5.01 -2.66 22.51
N ALA A 427 -4.56 -2.81 23.76
CA ALA A 427 -4.96 -3.93 24.62
C ALA A 427 -6.39 -3.78 25.16
N SER A 428 -6.89 -2.56 25.28
CA SER A 428 -8.23 -2.24 25.78
C SER A 428 -9.11 -1.65 24.67
N PRO A 429 -10.41 -1.98 24.63
CA PRO A 429 -11.38 -1.26 23.80
C PRO A 429 -11.63 0.17 24.29
N GLU A 430 -11.42 0.43 25.58
CA GLU A 430 -11.46 1.78 26.15
C GLU A 430 -10.09 2.43 25.95
N HIS A 431 -10.06 3.52 25.18
CA HIS A 431 -8.86 4.28 24.88
C HIS A 431 -9.12 5.79 24.88
N ASP A 432 -8.06 6.57 25.08
CA ASP A 432 -8.07 8.03 25.21
C ASP A 432 -7.83 8.78 23.89
N TRP A 433 -7.43 8.06 22.83
CA TRP A 433 -7.21 8.61 21.49
C TRP A 433 -8.46 8.53 20.60
N ASN A 434 -8.56 9.37 19.57
CA ASN A 434 -9.71 9.37 18.65
C ASN A 434 -9.69 8.12 17.74
N PRO A 435 -10.78 7.34 17.59
CA PRO A 435 -10.81 6.17 16.70
C PRO A 435 -10.36 6.44 15.24
N PHE A 436 -10.64 7.63 14.71
CA PHE A 436 -10.23 8.06 13.37
C PHE A 436 -8.75 8.46 13.30
N ALA A 437 -8.03 8.53 14.42
CA ALA A 437 -6.58 8.70 14.48
C ALA A 437 -5.80 7.40 14.22
N PHE A 438 -6.48 6.24 14.14
CA PHE A 438 -5.90 4.95 13.78
C PHE A 438 -6.65 4.29 12.61
N ILE A 439 -6.11 4.39 11.41
CA ILE A 439 -6.79 4.00 10.16
C ILE A 439 -5.83 3.36 9.15
N PRO A 440 -4.99 2.39 9.54
CA PRO A 440 -4.03 1.79 8.62
C PRO A 440 -4.71 1.07 7.43
N PHE A 441 -6.00 0.77 7.55
CA PHE A 441 -6.84 0.18 6.51
C PHE A 441 -7.84 1.19 5.89
N SER A 442 -7.60 2.50 6.10
CA SER A 442 -8.53 3.58 5.79
C SER A 442 -9.88 3.43 6.51
N ALA A 443 -10.85 4.29 6.20
CA ALA A 443 -12.17 4.30 6.84
C ALA A 443 -13.30 4.56 5.83
N GLY A 444 -14.55 4.36 6.27
CA GLY A 444 -15.74 4.64 5.49
C GLY A 444 -15.98 3.69 4.29
N PRO A 445 -16.79 4.10 3.30
CA PRO A 445 -17.20 3.24 2.19
C PRO A 445 -16.05 2.73 1.32
N ARG A 446 -14.94 3.49 1.29
CA ARG A 446 -13.74 3.19 0.52
C ARG A 446 -12.62 2.59 1.38
N ASN A 447 -12.95 1.98 2.52
CA ASN A 447 -11.99 1.25 3.35
C ASN A 447 -11.40 0.02 2.63
N CYS A 448 -10.33 -0.53 3.19
CA CYS A 448 -9.70 -1.74 2.68
C CYS A 448 -10.67 -2.93 2.71
N ILE A 449 -10.90 -3.56 1.55
CA ILE A 449 -11.73 -4.77 1.45
C ILE A 449 -11.03 -5.99 2.06
N GLY A 450 -9.70 -6.01 2.00
CA GLY A 450 -8.85 -7.11 2.45
C GLY A 450 -8.37 -7.01 3.91
N GLN A 451 -8.88 -6.06 4.72
CA GLN A 451 -8.39 -5.84 6.09
C GLN A 451 -8.36 -7.11 6.94
N ARG A 452 -9.43 -7.92 6.89
CA ARG A 452 -9.51 -9.17 7.66
C ARG A 452 -8.54 -10.22 7.13
N PHE A 453 -8.40 -10.32 5.81
CA PHE A 453 -7.42 -11.21 5.18
C PHE A 453 -6.00 -10.86 5.64
N ALA A 454 -5.62 -9.58 5.55
CA ALA A 454 -4.30 -9.08 5.95
C ALA A 454 -4.02 -9.36 7.43
N MET A 455 -4.97 -9.09 8.32
CA MET A 455 -4.80 -9.37 9.76
C MET A 455 -4.65 -10.87 10.04
N MET A 456 -5.40 -11.73 9.34
CA MET A 456 -5.28 -13.18 9.49
C MET A 456 -3.92 -13.69 9.00
N GLU A 457 -3.47 -13.22 7.84
CA GLU A 457 -2.14 -13.54 7.32
C GLU A 457 -1.05 -13.11 8.30
N MET A 458 -1.02 -11.83 8.71
CA MET A 458 0.01 -11.31 9.61
C MET A 458 0.05 -12.06 10.95
N LYS A 459 -1.11 -12.33 11.56
CA LYS A 459 -1.17 -13.07 12.83
C LYS A 459 -0.69 -14.51 12.66
N CYS A 460 -1.10 -15.19 11.59
CA CYS A 460 -0.68 -16.56 11.30
C CYS A 460 0.83 -16.66 11.03
N THR A 461 1.40 -15.68 10.33
CA THR A 461 2.84 -15.62 10.06
C THR A 461 3.63 -15.36 11.34
N LEU A 462 3.29 -14.31 12.09
CA LEU A 462 4.00 -13.96 13.31
C LEU A 462 3.90 -15.07 14.37
N TYR A 463 2.77 -15.79 14.42
CA TYR A 463 2.63 -16.98 15.25
C TYR A 463 3.74 -18.00 15.02
N HIS A 464 3.91 -18.44 13.76
CA HIS A 464 4.91 -19.45 13.41
C HIS A 464 6.34 -18.92 13.58
N LEU A 465 6.59 -17.65 13.25
CA LEU A 465 7.92 -17.04 13.39
C LEU A 465 8.33 -16.90 14.86
N LEU A 466 7.46 -16.36 15.72
CA LEU A 466 7.73 -16.18 17.15
C LEU A 466 7.94 -17.50 17.89
N LEU A 467 7.20 -18.57 17.52
CA LEU A 467 7.45 -19.91 18.07
C LEU A 467 8.86 -20.39 17.76
N ASN A 468 9.35 -20.15 16.54
CA ASN A 468 10.56 -20.80 16.04
C ASN A 468 11.82 -19.96 16.20
N PHE A 469 11.71 -18.65 16.38
CA PHE A 469 12.86 -17.74 16.35
C PHE A 469 12.83 -16.67 17.43
N GLU A 470 14.01 -16.35 17.94
CA GLU A 470 14.31 -15.04 18.48
C GLU A 470 14.71 -14.13 17.32
N ILE A 471 13.96 -13.04 17.14
CA ILE A 471 14.09 -12.11 16.02
C ILE A 471 14.99 -10.96 16.48
N VAL A 472 15.99 -10.60 15.68
CA VAL A 472 16.94 -9.52 16.00
C VAL A 472 17.01 -8.54 14.84
N ALA A 473 16.71 -7.27 15.09
CA ALA A 473 16.96 -6.20 14.12
C ALA A 473 18.45 -5.82 14.16
N LYS A 474 19.09 -5.74 12.99
CA LYS A 474 20.52 -5.40 12.87
C LYS A 474 20.78 -3.90 12.73
N GLN A 475 19.73 -3.10 12.69
CA GLN A 475 19.78 -1.66 12.48
C GLN A 475 18.99 -0.97 13.59
N ARG A 476 19.36 0.27 13.93
CA ARG A 476 18.60 1.09 14.88
C ARG A 476 17.56 1.89 14.13
N ALA A 477 16.38 2.08 14.73
CA ALA A 477 15.29 2.83 14.11
C ALA A 477 15.68 4.27 13.74
N GLU A 478 16.50 4.92 14.57
CA GLU A 478 17.00 6.30 14.38
C GLU A 478 17.91 6.45 13.15
N ASP A 479 18.53 5.37 12.68
CA ASP A 479 19.45 5.38 11.53
C ASP A 479 18.70 5.11 10.21
N LEU A 480 17.41 4.78 10.26
CA LEU A 480 16.63 4.46 9.08
C LEU A 480 16.12 5.72 8.38
N LEU A 481 16.45 5.85 7.10
CA LEU A 481 15.83 6.82 6.21
C LEU A 481 14.59 6.19 5.58
N GLU A 482 13.41 6.54 6.08
CA GLU A 482 12.14 6.05 5.55
C GLU A 482 11.90 6.52 4.10
N THR A 483 11.27 5.68 3.30
CA THR A 483 10.79 6.02 1.96
C THR A 483 9.26 6.15 1.99
N ILE A 484 8.76 7.33 1.65
CA ILE A 484 7.33 7.61 1.53
C ILE A 484 6.99 7.51 0.05
N GLY A 485 6.43 6.37 -0.38
CA GLY A 485 5.97 6.15 -1.74
C GLY A 485 4.49 5.76 -1.78
N VAL A 486 4.12 4.99 -2.80
CA VAL A 486 2.83 4.26 -2.81
C VAL A 486 2.73 3.35 -1.58
N ILE A 487 3.86 2.75 -1.22
CA ILE A 487 4.06 1.92 -0.04
C ILE A 487 5.18 2.52 0.80
N HIS A 488 5.06 2.40 2.12
CA HIS A 488 6.06 2.86 3.08
C HIS A 488 7.22 1.86 3.18
N GLY A 489 8.45 2.33 2.97
CA GLY A 489 9.66 1.51 3.06
C GLY A 489 10.84 2.27 3.62
N VAL A 490 12.04 1.93 3.16
CA VAL A 490 13.31 2.57 3.54
C VAL A 490 14.12 2.87 2.28
N MET A 491 15.03 3.86 2.33
CA MET A 491 15.82 4.29 1.17
C MET A 491 17.04 3.40 0.90
N ASN A 492 17.53 2.65 1.89
CA ASN A 492 18.72 1.82 1.72
C ASN A 492 18.42 0.58 0.86
N GLU A 493 19.32 0.24 -0.05
CA GLU A 493 19.20 -0.97 -0.88
C GLU A 493 19.20 -2.26 -0.03
N GLU A 494 19.80 -2.19 1.16
CA GLU A 494 19.82 -3.27 2.13
C GLU A 494 18.45 -3.53 2.79
N GLY A 495 17.51 -2.58 2.74
CA GLY A 495 16.21 -2.72 3.42
C GLY A 495 16.34 -2.83 4.94
N LEU A 496 15.37 -3.52 5.57
CA LEU A 496 15.38 -3.85 6.99
C LEU A 496 16.10 -5.18 7.21
N GLN A 497 17.28 -5.13 7.85
CA GLN A 497 18.12 -6.29 8.10
C GLN A 497 17.68 -7.02 9.38
N ILE A 498 17.24 -8.26 9.23
CA ILE A 498 16.72 -9.11 10.31
C ILE A 498 17.53 -10.39 10.40
N GLU A 499 17.94 -10.77 11.60
CA GLU A 499 18.49 -12.09 11.92
C GLU A 499 17.44 -12.90 12.69
N MET A 500 17.33 -14.18 12.33
CA MET A 500 16.39 -15.13 12.93
C MET A 500 17.19 -16.20 13.68
N LYS A 501 17.31 -16.07 14.99
CA LYS A 501 18.02 -17.05 15.84
C LYS A 501 17.06 -18.18 16.21
N PRO A 502 17.31 -19.44 15.82
CA PRO A 502 16.40 -20.54 16.16
C PRO A 502 16.21 -20.66 17.68
N ARG A 503 14.97 -20.78 18.14
CA ARG A 503 14.67 -21.13 19.53
C ARG A 503 14.85 -22.64 19.73
N ASN A 504 15.64 -23.02 20.72
CA ASN A 504 15.65 -24.38 21.23
C ASN A 504 14.42 -24.54 22.13
N LEU A 505 13.33 -25.03 21.55
CA LEU A 505 12.07 -25.28 22.26
C LEU A 505 12.05 -26.62 22.98
#